data_AF-A0A4R3UXN5-F1
#
_entry.id   AF-A0A4R3UXN5-F1
#
_cell.length_a   1.000
_cell.length_b   1.000
_cell.length_c   1.000
_cell.angle_alpha   90.00
_cell.angle_beta   90.00
_cell.angle_gamma   90.00
#
_symmetry.space_group_name_H-M   'P 1'
#
loop_
_entity.id
_entity.type
_entity.pdbx_description
1 polymer ?
#
loop_
_entity_poly.entity_id
_entity_poly.type
_entity_poly.pdbx_seq_one_letter_code
_entity_poly.pdbx_strand_id
1 'polypeptide(L)'
;MRTNIDIDDDLMAAAMAAGPFKTKREAVEAGLRMLEKQAAVRELLRLEGKLDWGWEGEERLNGEANWSTTAPPAGAAKPAAKPAAKPTARRPAAAKPARTPDRRSAR
;
A
#
# COMPACT_ATOMS: atom_id res chain seq x y z
N MET A 1 22.73 5.98 29.81
CA MET A 1 23.96 6.69 30.25
C MET A 1 23.82 8.15 29.85
N ARG A 2 24.30 9.10 30.67
CA ARG A 2 24.31 10.53 30.29
C ARG A 2 25.63 10.84 29.59
N THR A 3 25.54 11.31 28.36
CA THR A 3 26.69 11.69 27.53
C THR A 3 26.44 13.06 26.94
N ASN A 4 27.47 13.90 26.90
CA ASN A 4 27.43 15.18 26.20
C ASN A 4 28.06 14.97 24.82
N ILE A 5 27.31 15.30 23.77
CA ILE A 5 27.70 15.16 22.37
C ILE A 5 27.23 16.43 21.63
N ASP A 6 28.04 16.91 20.70
CA ASP A 6 27.65 18.03 19.83
C ASP A 6 26.79 17.50 18.67
N ILE A 7 25.62 18.10 18.47
CA ILE A 7 24.64 17.72 17.45
C ILE A 7 24.25 18.99 16.69
N ASP A 8 24.13 18.89 15.38
CA ASP A 8 23.61 19.95 14.53
C ASP A 8 22.17 20.32 14.95
N ASP A 9 21.93 21.63 15.14
CA ASP A 9 20.65 22.16 15.59
C ASP A 9 19.53 21.98 14.55
N ASP A 10 19.86 22.09 13.26
CA ASP A 10 18.90 21.91 12.17
C ASP A 10 18.48 20.44 12.09
N LEU A 11 19.42 19.53 12.29
CA LEU A 11 19.15 18.09 12.36
C LEU A 11 18.24 17.75 13.54
N MET A 12 18.51 18.32 14.72
CA MET A 12 17.67 18.11 15.90
C MET A 12 16.26 18.69 15.70
N ALA A 13 16.16 19.88 15.08
CA ALA A 13 14.88 20.49 14.77
C ALA A 13 14.06 19.64 13.79
N ALA A 14 14.70 19.13 12.73
CA ALA A 14 14.06 18.22 11.78
C ALA A 14 13.58 16.92 12.45
N ALA A 15 14.39 16.34 13.33
CA ALA A 15 14.02 15.12 14.07
C ALA A 15 12.82 15.35 14.99
N MET A 16 12.80 16.48 15.72
CA MET A 16 11.69 16.87 16.58
C MET A 16 10.41 17.20 15.80
N ALA A 17 10.53 17.73 14.58
CA ALA A 17 9.38 17.99 13.71
C ALA A 17 8.82 16.72 13.04
N ALA A 18 9.67 15.73 12.77
CA ALA A 18 9.28 14.51 12.07
C ALA A 18 8.49 13.51 12.93
N GLY A 19 8.59 13.58 14.26
CA GLY A 19 7.98 12.62 15.17
C GLY A 19 7.32 13.25 16.40
N PRO A 20 6.51 12.49 17.15
CA PRO A 20 5.85 12.96 18.36
C PRO A 20 6.79 12.94 19.58
N PHE A 21 7.97 13.57 19.47
CA PHE A 21 8.96 13.59 20.55
C PHE A 21 8.74 14.78 21.49
N LYS A 22 8.71 14.53 22.80
CA LYS A 22 8.56 15.59 23.80
C LYS A 22 9.90 16.18 24.24
N THR A 23 10.97 15.41 24.11
CA THR A 23 12.32 15.81 24.55
C THR A 23 13.38 15.44 23.52
N LYS A 24 14.47 16.21 23.48
CA LYS A 24 15.63 15.91 22.61
C LYS A 24 16.21 14.51 22.87
N ARG A 25 16.17 14.03 24.13
CA ARG A 25 16.63 12.68 24.50
C ARG A 25 15.79 11.59 23.83
N GLU A 26 14.48 11.76 23.83
CA GLU A 26 13.54 10.79 23.26
C GLU A 26 13.71 10.68 21.74
N ALA A 27 13.90 11.81 21.04
CA ALA A 27 14.20 11.82 19.62
C ALA A 27 15.50 11.06 19.29
N VAL A 28 16.55 11.29 20.09
CA VAL A 28 17.85 10.60 19.93
C VAL A 28 17.72 9.10 20.21
N GLU A 29 17.02 8.70 21.28
CA GLU A 29 16.79 7.28 21.59
C GLU A 29 15.98 6.58 20.50
N ALA A 30 14.95 7.24 19.96
CA ALA A 30 14.17 6.71 18.84
C ALA A 30 15.02 6.54 17.57
N GLY A 31 15.88 7.52 17.27
CA GLY A 31 16.84 7.44 16.15
C GLY A 31 17.83 6.28 16.31
N LEU A 32 18.40 6.08 17.50
CA LEU A 32 19.31 4.97 17.78
C LEU A 32 18.61 3.60 17.64
N ARG A 33 17.38 3.48 18.15
CA ARG A 33 16.57 2.25 17.96
C ARG A 33 16.25 1.99 16.49
N MET A 34 16.08 3.04 15.68
CA MET A 34 15.87 2.88 14.25
C MET A 34 17.12 2.33 13.56
N LEU A 35 18.32 2.81 13.94
CA LEU A 35 19.58 2.31 13.39
C LEU A 35 19.82 0.82 13.72
N GLU A 36 19.47 0.39 14.94
CA GLU A 36 19.54 -1.02 15.33
C GLU A 36 18.66 -1.90 14.41
N LYS A 37 17.42 -1.48 14.17
CA LYS A 37 16.51 -2.19 13.25
C LYS A 37 17.06 -2.23 11.83
N GLN A 38 17.61 -1.13 11.34
CA GLN A 38 18.22 -1.08 10.01
C GLN A 38 19.42 -2.01 9.89
N ALA A 39 20.24 -2.14 10.93
CA ALA A 39 21.35 -3.09 10.95
C ALA A 39 20.83 -4.53 10.84
N ALA A 40 19.80 -4.90 11.60
CA ALA A 40 19.20 -6.23 11.51
C ALA A 40 18.65 -6.54 10.11
N VAL A 41 17.98 -5.57 9.47
CA VAL A 41 17.49 -5.72 8.09
C VAL A 41 18.64 -5.88 7.10
N ARG A 42 19.75 -5.14 7.28
CA ARG A 42 20.94 -5.30 6.43
C ARG A 42 21.55 -6.70 6.53
N GLU A 43 21.57 -7.29 7.72
CA GLU A 43 22.01 -8.67 7.89
C GLU A 43 21.07 -9.67 7.21
N LEU A 44 19.76 -9.42 7.24
CA LEU A 44 18.81 -10.26 6.50
C LEU A 44 19.00 -10.15 4.98
N LEU A 45 19.20 -8.92 4.46
CA LEU A 45 19.49 -8.70 3.03
C LEU A 45 20.80 -9.37 2.59
N ARG A 46 21.78 -9.56 3.49
CA ARG A 46 22.99 -10.34 3.19
C ARG A 46 22.74 -11.82 2.96
N LEU A 47 21.60 -12.34 3.45
CA LEU A 47 21.15 -13.72 3.25
C LEU A 47 20.25 -13.85 2.02
N GLU A 48 19.90 -12.74 1.37
CA GLU A 48 19.14 -12.73 0.12
C GLU A 48 19.88 -13.54 -0.95
N GLY A 49 19.17 -14.46 -1.61
CA GLY A 49 19.73 -15.37 -2.62
C GLY A 49 20.61 -16.50 -2.09
N LYS A 50 20.93 -16.54 -0.79
CA LYS A 50 21.69 -17.65 -0.17
C LYS A 50 20.80 -18.71 0.49
N LEU A 51 19.57 -18.34 0.83
CA LEU A 51 18.61 -19.28 1.39
C LEU A 51 17.96 -20.08 0.27
N ASP A 52 18.05 -21.41 0.41
CA ASP A 52 17.37 -22.34 -0.48
C ASP A 52 15.91 -22.49 -0.02
N TRP A 53 14.99 -21.81 -0.70
CA TRP A 53 13.59 -21.66 -0.28
C TRP A 53 12.66 -22.80 -0.73
N GLY A 54 13.09 -24.06 -0.60
CA GLY A 54 12.34 -25.25 -1.04
C GLY A 54 11.98 -26.22 0.08
N TRP A 55 10.98 -27.07 -0.18
CA TRP A 55 10.77 -28.30 0.58
C TRP A 55 11.59 -29.44 -0.03
N GLU A 56 12.00 -30.41 0.78
CA GLU A 56 12.74 -31.58 0.30
C GLU A 56 11.90 -32.33 -0.76
N GLY A 57 12.38 -32.34 -2.01
CA GLY A 57 11.69 -32.94 -3.16
C GLY A 57 10.91 -31.98 -4.06
N GLU A 58 10.86 -30.67 -3.78
CA GLU A 58 10.33 -29.68 -4.72
C GLU A 58 11.46 -29.08 -5.58
N GLU A 59 11.44 -29.37 -6.89
CA GLU A 59 12.35 -28.78 -7.87
C GLU A 59 11.95 -27.31 -8.13
N ARG A 60 12.45 -26.39 -7.29
CA ARG A 60 12.31 -24.94 -7.52
C ARG A 60 13.55 -24.43 -8.23
N LEU A 61 13.37 -24.05 -9.49
CA LEU A 61 14.39 -23.40 -10.30
C LEU A 61 14.72 -22.01 -9.74
N ASN A 62 15.97 -21.82 -9.32
CA ASN A 62 16.71 -20.56 -9.51
C ASN A 62 16.07 -19.29 -8.92
N GLY A 63 15.61 -19.32 -7.66
CA GLY A 63 15.30 -18.09 -6.92
C GLY A 63 14.08 -17.29 -7.40
N GLU A 64 13.23 -17.86 -8.26
CA GLU A 64 11.95 -17.24 -8.62
C GLU A 64 10.89 -17.49 -7.54
N ALA A 65 10.12 -16.44 -7.23
CA ALA A 65 9.12 -16.47 -6.17
C ALA A 65 7.89 -17.30 -6.60
N ASN A 66 7.60 -18.40 -5.91
CA ASN A 66 6.54 -19.35 -6.29
C ASN A 66 5.11 -18.92 -5.89
N TRP A 67 4.88 -17.66 -5.49
CA TRP A 67 3.59 -17.22 -4.93
C TRP A 67 2.46 -17.09 -5.97
N SER A 68 2.67 -17.51 -7.21
CA SER A 68 1.59 -17.66 -8.18
C SER A 68 1.89 -18.74 -9.20
N THR A 69 1.39 -19.96 -8.95
CA THR A 69 0.67 -20.79 -9.94
C THR A 69 0.21 -22.05 -9.20
N THR A 70 -0.91 -21.97 -8.48
CA THR A 70 -1.82 -23.11 -8.57
C THR A 70 -2.39 -23.01 -9.97
N ALA A 71 -1.77 -23.69 -10.94
CA ALA A 71 -2.42 -23.90 -12.22
C ALA A 71 -3.80 -24.49 -11.87
N PRO A 72 -4.93 -23.86 -12.25
CA PRO A 72 -6.22 -24.50 -12.04
C PRO A 72 -6.12 -25.89 -12.69
N PRO A 73 -6.57 -26.96 -12.01
CA PRO A 73 -6.50 -28.29 -12.59
C PRO A 73 -7.14 -28.23 -13.98
N ALA A 74 -6.37 -28.63 -14.99
CA ALA A 74 -6.84 -28.73 -16.36
C ALA A 74 -8.05 -29.66 -16.38
N GLY A 75 -9.26 -29.08 -16.31
CA GLY A 75 -10.49 -29.84 -16.09
C GLY A 75 -11.65 -29.08 -15.47
N ALA A 76 -11.45 -27.87 -14.91
CA ALA A 76 -12.57 -27.04 -14.45
C ALA A 76 -13.25 -26.34 -15.64
N ALA A 77 -14.15 -27.07 -16.32
CA ALA A 77 -15.08 -26.50 -17.29
C ALA A 77 -15.85 -25.34 -16.64
N LYS A 78 -15.73 -24.14 -17.23
CA LYS A 78 -16.58 -22.99 -16.88
C LYS A 78 -18.05 -23.40 -17.13
N PRO A 79 -18.98 -23.35 -16.16
CA PRO A 79 -20.38 -23.52 -16.48
C PRO A 79 -20.81 -22.36 -17.39
N ALA A 80 -21.27 -22.69 -18.59
CA ALA A 80 -21.71 -21.72 -19.59
C ALA A 80 -22.85 -20.85 -19.01
N ALA A 81 -22.56 -19.55 -18.84
CA ALA A 81 -23.59 -18.57 -18.56
C ALA A 81 -24.52 -18.45 -19.79
N LYS A 82 -25.82 -18.70 -19.58
CA LYS A 82 -26.86 -18.49 -20.60
C LYS A 82 -26.86 -17.01 -21.02
N PRO A 83 -26.97 -16.68 -22.32
CA PRO A 83 -27.01 -15.29 -22.76
C PRO A 83 -28.31 -14.62 -22.30
N ALA A 84 -28.17 -13.54 -21.52
CA ALA A 84 -29.28 -12.69 -21.09
C ALA A 84 -29.93 -12.02 -22.31
N ALA A 85 -31.25 -12.09 -22.38
CA ALA A 85 -32.06 -11.47 -23.42
C ALA A 85 -31.92 -9.93 -23.39
N LYS A 86 -31.77 -9.32 -24.57
CA LYS A 86 -31.67 -7.87 -24.77
C LYS A 86 -32.92 -7.14 -24.27
N PRO A 87 -32.82 -6.03 -23.51
CA PRO A 87 -33.97 -5.18 -23.25
C PRO A 87 -34.29 -4.34 -24.50
N THR A 88 -35.52 -4.45 -24.97
CA THR A 88 -36.09 -3.65 -26.06
C THR A 88 -36.28 -2.20 -25.62
N ALA A 89 -35.73 -1.27 -26.42
CA ALA A 89 -35.85 0.15 -26.20
C ALA A 89 -37.32 0.61 -26.28
N ARG A 90 -37.87 1.15 -25.19
CA ARG A 90 -39.10 1.94 -25.23
C ARG A 90 -38.76 3.41 -25.51
N ARG A 91 -39.32 3.89 -26.61
CA ARG A 91 -39.24 5.25 -27.17
C ARG A 91 -39.69 6.31 -26.14
N PRO A 92 -39.00 7.45 -25.95
CA PRO A 92 -39.56 8.54 -25.17
C PRO A 92 -40.56 9.35 -26.03
N ALA A 93 -41.72 9.65 -25.45
CA ALA A 93 -42.69 10.59 -26.01
C ALA A 93 -42.33 12.03 -25.62
N ALA A 94 -42.70 12.97 -26.50
CA ALA A 94 -42.23 14.35 -26.54
C ALA A 94 -42.81 15.30 -25.47
N ALA A 95 -41.93 16.21 -25.03
CA ALA A 95 -42.07 17.63 -24.66
C ALA A 95 -43.43 18.28 -24.31
N LYS A 96 -43.43 19.16 -23.28
CA LYS A 96 -43.59 20.64 -23.37
C LYS A 96 -43.44 21.34 -21.98
N PRO A 97 -43.24 22.69 -21.91
CA PRO A 97 -42.27 23.30 -20.96
C PRO A 97 -42.82 24.39 -20.00
N ALA A 98 -41.88 24.87 -19.17
CA ALA A 98 -41.74 26.22 -18.58
C ALA A 98 -42.57 26.61 -17.33
N ARG A 99 -41.86 26.97 -16.26
CA ARG A 99 -42.09 28.21 -15.50
C ARG A 99 -40.86 28.63 -14.70
N THR A 100 -40.27 29.75 -15.08
CA THR A 100 -39.22 30.52 -14.41
C THR A 100 -39.68 30.98 -13.02
N PRO A 101 -38.81 31.06 -12.00
CA PRO A 101 -38.98 32.02 -10.93
C PRO A 101 -38.07 33.23 -11.15
N ASP A 102 -38.75 34.37 -11.15
CA ASP A 102 -38.25 35.73 -11.29
C ASP A 102 -37.37 36.13 -10.09
N ARG A 103 -36.36 36.97 -10.36
CA ARG A 103 -35.32 37.41 -9.43
C ARG A 103 -35.36 38.93 -9.34
N ARG A 104 -36.06 39.47 -8.34
CA ARG A 104 -35.83 40.76 -7.63
C ARG A 104 -37.04 41.00 -6.70
N SER A 105 -36.85 41.32 -5.43
CA SER A 105 -36.62 42.70 -4.95
C SER A 105 -36.23 42.58 -3.45
N ALA A 106 -35.10 43.10 -2.98
CA ALA A 106 -34.92 44.49 -2.54
C ALA A 106 -36.02 44.99 -1.58
N ARG A 107 -35.81 44.81 -0.26
CA ARG A 107 -35.84 45.87 0.76
C ARG A 107 -35.35 45.35 2.10
#